data_AF-A0A841R764-F1
#
_entry.id   AF-A0A841R764-F1
#
_cell.length_a   1.000
_cell.length_b   1.000
_cell.length_c   1.000
_cell.angle_alpha   90.00
_cell.angle_beta   90.00
_cell.angle_gamma   90.00
#
_symmetry.space_group_name_H-M   'P 1'
#
loop_
_entity.id
_entity.type
_entity.pdbx_description
1 polymer ?
#
loop_
_entity_poly.entity_id
_entity_poly.type
_entity_poly.pdbx_seq_one_letter_code
_entity_poly.pdbx_strand_id
1 'polypeptide(L)'
;MNGTPLFFTLEPDSNSPEIPLRPGKEYLIGRSPACTILLTDGAVSREHARLVWGGSTFELKDLGSTNGTRVNGGEIKECALSSMDRITFGRISFTFKIRKKTASGNVTLTPGDTALLDRELEQIIEKTLEPNLKKQLNDFKEKFSKAKKGLMDLAYNDDLTGLYNRRYFDRMLDTEWRRARRYDRPLTLIMADIDHFKNFNDKYGHQKGDSVLRTVATILKENCRSSDMVCRYGGEEMAVILPEQQEDQGFGTAEKLRRAVMQHAEEIEGVRITLSFGVATTDGLMKTVEDLIKKSDTALYEAKKNGRNRTERG
;
A
#
# COMPACT_ATOMS: atom_id res chain seq x y z
N MET A 1 -27.74 -18.31 -5.87
CA MET A 1 -26.46 -18.75 -6.46
C MET A 1 -25.47 -18.87 -5.32
N ASN A 2 -25.03 -20.09 -4.99
CA ASN A 2 -24.19 -20.35 -3.82
C ASN A 2 -22.80 -19.76 -4.05
N GLY A 3 -22.56 -18.57 -3.48
CA GLY A 3 -21.25 -17.94 -3.48
C GLY A 3 -20.22 -18.85 -2.80
N THR A 4 -19.01 -18.89 -3.34
CA THR A 4 -17.93 -19.69 -2.78
C THR A 4 -17.60 -19.18 -1.38
N PRO A 5 -17.60 -20.03 -0.33
CA PRO A 5 -17.45 -19.57 1.04
C PRO A 5 -16.10 -18.89 1.26
N LEU A 6 -16.11 -17.80 2.04
CA LEU A 6 -14.91 -17.13 2.51
C LEU A 6 -14.33 -17.89 3.72
N PHE A 7 -13.01 -17.83 3.83
CA PHE A 7 -12.23 -18.40 4.92
C PHE A 7 -11.50 -17.27 5.62
N PHE A 8 -11.46 -17.32 6.94
CA PHE A 8 -10.83 -16.30 7.77
C PHE A 8 -9.73 -16.97 8.55
N THR A 9 -8.53 -16.38 8.57
CA THR A 9 -7.37 -16.95 9.24
C THR A 9 -6.59 -15.87 9.95
N LEU A 10 -6.06 -16.18 11.13
CA LEU A 10 -4.94 -15.44 11.71
C LEU A 10 -3.66 -16.18 11.40
N GLU A 11 -2.78 -15.53 10.64
CA GLU A 11 -1.46 -16.06 10.33
C GLU A 11 -0.45 -15.46 11.29
N PRO A 12 0.12 -16.22 12.23
CA PRO A 12 1.13 -15.70 13.13
C PRO A 12 2.40 -15.34 12.35
N ASP A 13 3.12 -14.33 12.82
CA ASP A 13 4.43 -13.97 12.26
C ASP A 13 5.51 -15.03 12.54
N SER A 14 5.31 -15.83 13.58
CA SER A 14 6.12 -17.02 13.84
C SER A 14 5.80 -18.13 12.84
N ASN A 15 6.69 -19.10 12.67
CA ASN A 15 6.44 -20.34 11.89
C ASN A 15 5.37 -21.28 12.50
N SER A 16 4.49 -20.76 13.36
CA SER A 16 3.36 -21.50 13.92
C SER A 16 2.26 -21.67 12.87
N PRO A 17 1.42 -22.71 12.98
CA PRO A 17 0.28 -22.90 12.07
C PRO A 17 -0.70 -21.72 12.08
N GLU A 18 -1.31 -21.44 10.93
CA GLU A 18 -2.40 -20.47 10.86
C GLU A 18 -3.62 -20.94 11.69
N ILE A 19 -4.31 -19.98 12.28
CA ILE A 19 -5.49 -20.24 13.12
C ILE A 19 -6.74 -19.96 12.30
N PRO A 20 -7.52 -20.99 11.91
CA PRO A 20 -8.75 -20.78 11.17
C PRO A 20 -9.83 -20.18 12.09
N LEU A 21 -10.44 -19.10 11.62
CA LEU A 21 -11.56 -18.43 12.24
C LEU A 21 -12.86 -18.78 11.51
N ARG A 22 -13.88 -19.08 12.31
CA ARG A 22 -15.22 -19.47 11.87
C ARG A 22 -16.24 -18.37 12.20
N PRO A 23 -16.98 -17.84 11.22
CA PRO A 23 -18.09 -16.92 11.48
C PRO A 23 -19.04 -17.44 12.56
N GLY A 24 -19.54 -16.54 13.40
CA GLY A 24 -20.42 -16.86 14.53
C GLY A 24 -19.74 -17.49 15.75
N LYS A 25 -18.44 -17.84 15.69
CA LYS A 25 -17.66 -18.26 16.86
C LYS A 25 -16.91 -17.07 17.46
N GLU A 26 -16.97 -16.94 18.77
CA GLU A 26 -16.17 -16.00 19.54
C GLU A 26 -14.80 -16.63 19.89
N TYR A 27 -13.75 -15.82 19.84
CA TYR A 27 -12.40 -16.21 20.23
C TYR A 27 -11.89 -15.25 21.31
N LEU A 28 -11.69 -15.78 22.50
CA LEU A 28 -10.99 -15.07 23.57
C LEU A 28 -9.48 -15.26 23.36
N ILE A 29 -8.74 -14.17 23.39
CA ILE A 29 -7.30 -14.12 23.11
C ILE A 29 -6.58 -13.66 24.36
N GLY A 30 -5.56 -14.38 24.77
CA GLY A 30 -4.76 -14.00 25.94
C GLY A 30 -3.82 -15.09 26.39
N ARG A 31 -3.03 -14.79 27.44
CA ARG A 31 -2.10 -15.77 28.03
C ARG A 31 -2.75 -16.77 28.97
N SER A 32 -4.02 -16.58 29.32
CA SER A 32 -4.75 -17.52 30.18
C SER A 32 -5.05 -18.81 29.42
N PRO A 33 -4.86 -20.00 30.02
CA PRO A 33 -5.30 -21.28 29.43
C PRO A 33 -6.81 -21.35 29.10
N ALA A 34 -7.61 -20.45 29.67
CA ALA A 34 -9.04 -20.33 29.36
C ALA A 34 -9.31 -19.64 28.00
N CYS A 35 -8.31 -19.01 27.39
CA CYS A 35 -8.44 -18.34 26.11
C CYS A 35 -8.54 -19.35 24.96
N THR A 36 -9.45 -19.08 24.02
CA THR A 36 -9.61 -19.89 22.80
C THR A 36 -8.40 -19.78 21.88
N ILE A 37 -7.69 -18.65 21.94
CA ILE A 37 -6.39 -18.43 21.31
C ILE A 37 -5.40 -18.11 22.44
N LEU A 38 -4.61 -19.11 22.80
CA LEU A 38 -3.61 -19.03 23.87
C LEU A 38 -2.31 -18.41 23.35
N LEU A 39 -1.89 -17.31 23.97
CA LEU A 39 -0.66 -16.58 23.64
C LEU A 39 0.26 -16.53 24.87
N THR A 40 1.31 -17.34 24.92
CA THR A 40 2.14 -17.55 26.13
C THR A 40 3.14 -16.42 26.46
N ASP A 41 3.05 -15.27 25.78
CA ASP A 41 3.99 -14.16 25.96
C ASP A 41 3.66 -13.30 27.19
N GLY A 42 4.68 -12.89 27.93
CA GLY A 42 4.55 -12.10 29.16
C GLY A 42 3.98 -10.70 28.95
N ALA A 43 4.08 -10.15 27.75
CA ALA A 43 3.49 -8.88 27.34
C ALA A 43 2.00 -9.01 26.96
N VAL A 44 1.42 -10.21 26.98
CA VAL A 44 -0.01 -10.43 26.71
C VAL A 44 -0.78 -10.55 28.02
N SER A 45 -1.85 -9.78 28.20
CA SER A 45 -2.79 -9.93 29.33
C SER A 45 -3.44 -11.32 29.39
N ARG A 46 -3.90 -11.71 30.60
CA ARG A 46 -4.57 -13.01 30.82
C ARG A 46 -5.77 -13.19 29.89
N GLU A 47 -6.60 -12.16 29.80
CA GLU A 47 -7.59 -11.94 28.75
C GLU A 47 -7.22 -10.61 28.11
N HIS A 48 -6.71 -10.66 26.88
CA HIS A 48 -6.13 -9.50 26.22
C HIS A 48 -7.14 -8.86 25.28
N ALA A 49 -7.74 -9.69 24.43
CA ALA A 49 -8.67 -9.24 23.42
C ALA A 49 -9.70 -10.32 23.12
N ARG A 50 -10.72 -9.93 22.39
CA ARG A 50 -11.78 -10.81 21.92
C ARG A 50 -12.00 -10.56 20.43
N LEU A 51 -12.09 -11.64 19.66
CA LEU A 51 -12.58 -11.61 18.30
C LEU A 51 -14.01 -12.14 18.27
N VAL A 52 -14.91 -11.32 17.75
CA VAL A 52 -16.33 -11.64 17.57
C VAL A 52 -16.71 -11.46 16.12
N TRP A 53 -17.71 -12.19 15.65
CA TRP A 53 -18.20 -12.03 14.29
C TRP A 53 -19.16 -10.84 14.19
N GLY A 54 -18.78 -9.79 13.47
CA GLY A 54 -19.56 -8.56 13.27
C GLY A 54 -20.55 -8.62 12.10
N GLY A 55 -20.88 -9.81 11.59
CA GLY A 55 -21.80 -10.00 10.47
C GLY A 55 -21.11 -10.16 9.11
N SER A 56 -20.08 -9.36 8.82
CA SER A 56 -19.33 -9.40 7.56
C SER A 56 -17.84 -9.73 7.72
N THR A 57 -17.25 -9.37 8.85
CA THR A 57 -15.85 -9.66 9.22
C THR A 57 -15.74 -9.88 10.74
N PHE A 58 -14.54 -10.17 11.22
CA PHE A 58 -14.25 -10.23 12.65
C PHE A 58 -14.00 -8.84 13.23
N GLU A 59 -14.66 -8.57 14.36
CA GLU A 59 -14.41 -7.41 15.21
C GLU A 59 -13.47 -7.81 16.32
N LEU A 60 -12.35 -7.08 16.42
CA LEU A 60 -11.37 -7.23 17.48
C LEU A 60 -11.62 -6.19 18.55
N LYS A 61 -11.80 -6.63 19.79
CA LYS A 61 -12.03 -5.79 20.95
C LYS A 61 -10.93 -6.01 21.99
N ASP A 62 -10.29 -4.93 22.41
CA ASP A 62 -9.38 -4.94 23.55
C ASP A 62 -10.19 -5.08 24.85
N LEU A 63 -9.73 -5.92 25.77
CA LEU A 63 -10.41 -6.17 27.05
C LEU A 63 -9.77 -5.40 28.22
N GLY A 64 -9.15 -4.25 27.94
CA GLY A 64 -8.39 -3.48 28.92
C GLY A 64 -7.01 -4.11 29.15
N SER A 65 -6.35 -4.50 28.07
CA SER A 65 -5.03 -5.13 28.17
C SER A 65 -3.97 -4.15 28.65
N THR A 66 -2.91 -4.66 29.32
CA THR A 66 -1.87 -3.80 29.92
C THR A 66 -1.02 -3.09 28.87
N ASN A 67 -0.76 -3.75 27.73
CA ASN A 67 0.09 -3.23 26.66
C ASN A 67 -0.69 -2.78 25.43
N GLY A 68 -2.03 -2.75 25.53
CA GLY A 68 -2.92 -2.45 24.43
C GLY A 68 -2.96 -3.54 23.34
N THR A 69 -4.11 -3.62 22.69
CA THR A 69 -4.24 -4.32 21.41
C THR A 69 -3.92 -3.34 20.29
N ARG A 70 -3.10 -3.74 19.32
CA ARG A 70 -2.77 -2.89 18.15
C ARG A 70 -3.22 -3.53 16.85
N VAL A 71 -3.72 -2.71 15.92
CA VAL A 71 -4.00 -3.09 14.54
C VAL A 71 -3.27 -2.11 13.63
N ASN A 72 -2.47 -2.65 12.70
CA ASN A 72 -1.61 -1.89 11.78
C ASN A 72 -0.68 -0.88 12.49
N GLY A 73 -0.28 -1.21 13.73
CA GLY A 73 0.61 -0.40 14.57
C GLY A 73 -0.10 0.60 15.49
N GLY A 74 -1.40 0.89 15.29
CA GLY A 74 -2.19 1.78 16.13
C GLY A 74 -2.93 1.02 17.24
N GLU A 75 -3.00 1.58 18.44
CA GLU A 75 -3.80 1.01 19.54
C GLU A 75 -5.30 1.16 19.29
N ILE A 76 -6.05 0.10 19.59
CA ILE A 76 -7.50 0.05 19.41
C ILE A 76 -8.20 -0.33 20.72
N LYS A 77 -9.42 0.18 20.89
CA LYS A 77 -10.38 -0.37 21.86
C LYS A 77 -11.27 -1.41 21.21
N GLU A 78 -11.71 -1.13 19.98
CA GLU A 78 -12.55 -2.01 19.17
C GLU A 78 -12.36 -1.64 17.69
N CYS A 79 -12.26 -2.63 16.80
CA CYS A 79 -12.04 -2.41 15.37
C CYS A 79 -12.53 -3.61 14.54
N ALA A 80 -13.21 -3.35 13.43
CA ALA A 80 -13.52 -4.36 12.43
C ALA A 80 -12.29 -4.64 11.55
N LEU A 81 -11.89 -5.91 11.44
CA LEU A 81 -10.69 -6.31 10.73
C LEU A 81 -10.91 -6.41 9.22
N SER A 82 -9.93 -5.92 8.47
CA SER A 82 -9.82 -6.06 7.02
C SER A 82 -8.73 -7.07 6.65
N SER A 83 -8.88 -7.75 5.51
CA SER A 83 -7.84 -8.67 5.03
C SER A 83 -6.50 -7.95 4.93
N MET A 84 -5.44 -8.62 5.37
CA MET A 84 -4.06 -8.14 5.55
C MET A 84 -3.81 -7.26 6.78
N ASP A 85 -4.80 -7.06 7.66
CA ASP A 85 -4.57 -6.33 8.91
C ASP A 85 -3.57 -7.05 9.81
N ARG A 86 -2.56 -6.31 10.25
CA ARG A 86 -1.56 -6.80 11.20
C ARG A 86 -2.00 -6.49 12.62
N ILE A 87 -2.30 -7.53 13.38
CA ILE A 87 -2.77 -7.44 14.76
C ILE A 87 -1.61 -7.76 15.68
N THR A 88 -1.39 -6.96 16.70
CA THR A 88 -0.36 -7.20 17.71
C THR A 88 -0.96 -7.23 19.10
N PHE A 89 -0.65 -8.30 19.84
CA PHE A 89 -0.94 -8.46 21.26
C PHE A 89 0.40 -8.55 22.00
N GLY A 90 0.76 -7.51 22.76
CA GLY A 90 2.08 -7.44 23.37
C GLY A 90 3.19 -7.49 22.32
N ARG A 91 3.93 -8.61 22.26
CA ARG A 91 5.00 -8.85 21.28
C ARG A 91 4.61 -9.79 20.14
N ILE A 92 3.45 -10.42 20.22
CA ILE A 92 3.00 -11.41 19.23
C ILE A 92 2.18 -10.68 18.19
N SER A 93 2.56 -10.86 16.92
CA SER A 93 1.82 -10.34 15.78
C SER A 93 1.19 -11.45 14.94
N PHE A 94 0.02 -11.13 14.39
CA PHE A 94 -0.73 -11.93 13.43
C PHE A 94 -1.08 -11.07 12.22
N THR A 95 -1.20 -11.68 11.05
CA THR A 95 -1.87 -11.08 9.90
C THR A 95 -3.23 -11.74 9.72
N PHE A 96 -4.30 -10.95 9.81
CA PHE A 96 -5.65 -11.42 9.49
C PHE A 96 -5.80 -11.53 7.98
N LYS A 97 -6.22 -12.69 7.48
CA LYS A 97 -6.41 -12.93 6.05
C LYS A 97 -7.83 -13.42 5.79
N ILE A 98 -8.46 -12.81 4.80
CA ILE A 98 -9.70 -13.30 4.21
C ILE A 98 -9.31 -14.00 2.91
N ARG A 99 -9.70 -15.26 2.75
CA ARG A 99 -9.40 -16.08 1.59
C ARG A 99 -10.67 -16.57 0.93
N LYS A 100 -10.65 -16.68 -0.40
CA LYS A 100 -11.68 -17.33 -1.18
C LYS A 100 -11.14 -18.65 -1.72
N LYS A 101 -11.89 -19.74 -1.56
CA LYS A 101 -11.54 -21.01 -2.20
C LYS A 101 -11.87 -20.93 -3.69
N THR A 102 -10.96 -21.34 -4.54
CA THR A 102 -11.10 -21.37 -5.99
C THR A 102 -10.77 -22.76 -6.52
N ALA A 103 -11.09 -23.05 -7.79
CA ALA A 103 -10.74 -24.31 -8.44
C ALA A 103 -9.23 -24.61 -8.42
N SER A 104 -8.39 -23.58 -8.28
CA SER A 104 -6.92 -23.65 -8.27
C SER A 104 -6.30 -23.48 -6.87
N GLY A 105 -7.10 -23.46 -5.80
CA GLY A 105 -6.63 -23.33 -4.41
C GLY A 105 -7.20 -22.12 -3.67
N ASN A 106 -6.58 -21.73 -2.56
CA ASN A 106 -7.03 -20.60 -1.74
C ASN A 106 -6.37 -19.29 -2.22
N VAL A 107 -7.18 -18.27 -2.51
CA VAL A 107 -6.71 -16.93 -2.89
C VAL A 107 -6.95 -15.97 -1.73
N THR A 108 -5.90 -15.31 -1.24
CA THR A 108 -6.03 -14.24 -0.24
C THR A 108 -6.52 -12.96 -0.91
N LEU A 109 -7.55 -12.36 -0.34
CA LEU A 109 -8.10 -11.09 -0.81
C LEU A 109 -7.22 -9.91 -0.37
N THR A 110 -6.92 -9.02 -1.29
CA THR A 110 -6.15 -7.77 -1.15
C THR A 110 -7.07 -6.56 -1.03
N PRO A 111 -6.57 -5.37 -0.66
CA PRO A 111 -7.33 -4.11 -0.78
C PRO A 111 -7.80 -3.79 -2.22
N GLY A 112 -7.26 -4.44 -3.25
CA GLY A 112 -7.81 -4.38 -4.61
C GLY A 112 -9.17 -5.10 -4.75
N ASP A 113 -9.46 -6.09 -3.91
CA ASP A 113 -10.73 -6.81 -3.88
C ASP A 113 -11.88 -5.99 -3.26
N THR A 114 -11.58 -4.85 -2.65
CA THR A 114 -12.62 -3.87 -2.26
C THR A 114 -13.35 -3.31 -3.48
N ALA A 115 -12.74 -3.30 -4.67
CA ALA A 115 -13.44 -2.97 -5.91
C ALA A 115 -14.48 -4.03 -6.32
N LEU A 116 -14.28 -5.29 -5.87
CA LEU A 116 -15.25 -6.37 -6.05
C LEU A 116 -16.45 -6.19 -5.10
N LEU A 117 -16.21 -5.76 -3.86
CA LEU A 117 -17.25 -5.39 -2.90
C LEU A 117 -18.01 -4.13 -3.34
N ASP A 118 -17.32 -3.14 -3.91
CA ASP A 118 -17.95 -1.95 -4.49
C ASP A 118 -18.86 -2.34 -5.67
N ARG A 119 -18.44 -3.32 -6.49
CA ARG A 119 -19.27 -3.94 -7.54
C ARG A 119 -20.45 -4.74 -7.00
N GLU A 120 -20.27 -5.52 -5.94
CA GLU A 120 -21.37 -6.26 -5.30
C GLU A 120 -22.40 -5.31 -4.69
N LEU A 121 -21.94 -4.24 -4.05
CA LEU A 121 -22.80 -3.18 -3.53
C LEU A 121 -23.55 -2.46 -4.65
N GLU A 122 -22.90 -2.18 -5.79
CA GLU A 122 -23.54 -1.65 -6.99
C GLU A 122 -24.65 -2.57 -7.51
N GLN A 123 -24.39 -3.88 -7.58
CA GLN A 123 -25.40 -4.84 -7.99
C GLN A 123 -26.60 -4.90 -7.03
N ILE A 124 -26.36 -4.76 -5.72
CA ILE A 124 -27.44 -4.71 -4.72
C ILE A 124 -28.25 -3.42 -4.86
N ILE A 125 -27.59 -2.27 -5.04
CA ILE A 125 -28.24 -0.98 -5.29
C ILE A 125 -29.08 -1.03 -6.57
N GLU A 126 -28.55 -1.60 -7.66
CA GLU A 126 -29.28 -1.73 -8.93
C GLU A 126 -30.52 -2.62 -8.79
N LYS A 127 -30.39 -3.77 -8.13
CA LYS A 127 -31.49 -4.74 -7.92
C LYS A 127 -32.52 -4.26 -6.90
N THR A 128 -32.24 -3.22 -6.13
CA THR A 128 -33.19 -2.65 -5.18
C THR A 128 -34.24 -1.85 -5.95
N LEU A 129 -35.50 -2.28 -5.86
CA LEU A 129 -36.65 -1.65 -6.52
C LEU A 129 -37.30 -0.55 -5.67
N GLU A 130 -37.16 -0.63 -4.34
CA GLU A 130 -37.70 0.35 -3.39
C GLU A 130 -36.94 1.69 -3.48
N PRO A 131 -37.57 2.79 -3.93
CA PRO A 131 -36.86 4.05 -4.22
C PRO A 131 -36.22 4.68 -2.99
N ASN A 132 -36.88 4.61 -1.83
CA ASN A 132 -36.38 5.20 -0.61
C ASN A 132 -35.18 4.42 -0.05
N LEU A 133 -35.24 3.08 -0.10
CA LEU A 133 -34.15 2.21 0.31
C LEU A 133 -32.94 2.36 -0.63
N LYS A 134 -33.17 2.44 -1.94
CA LYS A 134 -32.12 2.69 -2.94
C LYS A 134 -31.41 4.02 -2.71
N LYS A 135 -32.16 5.08 -2.38
CA LYS A 135 -31.61 6.39 -2.03
C LYS A 135 -30.75 6.32 -0.76
N GLN A 136 -31.26 5.68 0.30
CA GLN A 136 -30.49 5.49 1.55
C GLN A 136 -29.20 4.69 1.32
N LEU A 137 -29.25 3.66 0.47
CA LEU A 137 -28.09 2.81 0.15
C LEU A 137 -27.04 3.59 -0.67
N ASN A 138 -27.48 4.47 -1.57
CA ASN A 138 -26.59 5.39 -2.29
C ASN A 138 -25.96 6.43 -1.36
N ASP A 139 -26.75 7.07 -0.48
CA ASP A 139 -26.24 8.05 0.48
C ASP A 139 -25.23 7.41 1.45
N PHE A 140 -25.49 6.17 1.87
CA PHE A 140 -24.57 5.38 2.68
C PHE A 140 -23.30 5.03 1.92
N LYS A 141 -23.40 4.57 0.67
CA LYS A 141 -22.25 4.30 -0.21
C LYS A 141 -21.39 5.55 -0.36
N GLU A 142 -21.97 6.72 -0.55
CA GLU A 142 -21.23 7.96 -0.73
C GLU A 142 -20.52 8.39 0.56
N LYS A 143 -21.20 8.33 1.72
CA LYS A 143 -20.59 8.61 3.02
C LYS A 143 -19.47 7.63 3.35
N PHE A 144 -19.71 6.34 3.11
CA PHE A 144 -18.74 5.28 3.36
C PHE A 144 -17.52 5.42 2.44
N SER A 145 -17.73 5.73 1.16
CA SER A 145 -16.65 5.98 0.20
C SER A 145 -15.82 7.22 0.58
N LYS A 146 -16.44 8.32 1.02
CA LYS A 146 -15.73 9.50 1.51
C LYS A 146 -14.91 9.22 2.77
N ALA A 147 -15.46 8.49 3.74
CA ALA A 147 -14.76 8.11 4.96
C ALA A 147 -13.59 7.14 4.68
N LYS A 148 -13.82 6.14 3.81
CA LYS A 148 -12.80 5.20 3.32
C LYS A 148 -11.68 5.93 2.59
N LYS A 149 -12.02 6.89 1.73
CA LYS A 149 -11.03 7.73 1.02
C LYS A 149 -10.19 8.56 1.99
N GLY A 150 -10.80 9.25 2.96
CA GLY A 150 -10.06 10.02 3.97
C GLY A 150 -9.12 9.17 4.84
N LEU A 151 -9.56 7.98 5.25
CA LEU A 151 -8.72 7.02 5.99
C LEU A 151 -7.56 6.46 5.14
N MET A 152 -7.83 6.17 3.86
CA MET A 152 -6.79 5.69 2.96
C MET A 152 -5.81 6.80 2.57
N ASP A 153 -6.25 8.04 2.47
CA ASP A 153 -5.38 9.19 2.20
C ASP A 153 -4.37 9.41 3.34
N LEU A 154 -4.79 9.30 4.61
CA LEU A 154 -3.86 9.36 5.77
C LEU A 154 -2.91 8.15 5.86
N ALA A 155 -3.36 6.97 5.46
CA ALA A 155 -2.57 5.74 5.63
C ALA A 155 -1.55 5.53 4.51
N TYR A 156 -1.86 5.99 3.30
CA TYR A 156 -1.15 5.61 2.08
C TYR A 156 -0.46 6.75 1.38
N ASN A 157 -0.76 8.00 1.71
CA ASN A 157 -0.09 9.13 1.10
C ASN A 157 0.95 9.75 2.04
N ASP A 158 1.87 10.49 1.44
CA ASP A 158 2.81 11.38 2.12
C ASP A 158 2.14 12.74 2.33
N ASP A 159 2.13 13.23 3.57
CA ASP A 159 1.40 14.45 3.97
C ASP A 159 1.88 15.69 3.22
N LEU A 160 3.16 15.75 2.85
CA LEU A 160 3.73 16.91 2.18
C LEU A 160 3.34 16.96 0.70
N THR A 161 3.48 15.84 0.01
CA THR A 161 3.41 15.77 -1.47
C THR A 161 2.08 15.24 -2.00
N GLY A 162 1.30 14.53 -1.18
CA GLY A 162 0.09 13.83 -1.60
C GLY A 162 0.34 12.66 -2.58
N LEU A 163 1.61 12.28 -2.79
CA LEU A 163 1.98 11.03 -3.45
C LEU A 163 1.80 9.86 -2.51
N TYR A 164 1.84 8.64 -3.04
CA TYR A 164 1.91 7.47 -2.17
C TYR A 164 3.17 7.50 -1.30
N ASN A 165 3.05 7.07 -0.06
CA ASN A 165 4.18 6.95 0.85
C ASN A 165 4.95 5.64 0.60
N ARG A 166 6.17 5.58 1.15
CA ARG A 166 7.06 4.42 1.05
C ARG A 166 6.40 3.10 1.44
N ARG A 167 5.60 3.09 2.51
CA ARG A 167 4.93 1.89 3.01
C ARG A 167 3.93 1.34 1.98
N TYR A 168 3.16 2.23 1.34
CA TYR A 168 2.26 1.83 0.27
C TYR A 168 3.04 1.32 -0.95
N PHE A 169 4.15 1.97 -1.29
CA PHE A 169 5.01 1.54 -2.37
C PHE A 169 5.54 0.12 -2.20
N ASP A 170 6.09 -0.21 -1.03
CA ASP A 170 6.66 -1.55 -0.78
C ASP A 170 5.63 -2.64 -1.01
N ARG A 171 4.41 -2.43 -0.50
CA ARG A 171 3.29 -3.36 -0.66
C ARG A 171 2.88 -3.52 -2.12
N MET A 172 2.80 -2.42 -2.85
CA MET A 172 2.35 -2.43 -4.24
C MET A 172 3.40 -3.01 -5.17
N LEU A 173 4.69 -2.71 -4.95
CA LEU A 173 5.77 -3.29 -5.73
C LEU A 173 5.84 -4.80 -5.56
N ASP A 174 5.74 -5.31 -4.34
CA ASP A 174 5.68 -6.75 -4.06
C ASP A 174 4.46 -7.42 -4.74
N THR A 175 3.31 -6.73 -4.75
CA THR A 175 2.10 -7.21 -5.42
C THR A 175 2.29 -7.30 -6.95
N GLU A 176 2.77 -6.23 -7.57
CA GLU A 176 3.00 -6.17 -9.01
C GLU A 176 4.14 -7.08 -9.45
N TRP A 177 5.18 -7.25 -8.62
CA TRP A 177 6.26 -8.22 -8.85
C TRP A 177 5.72 -9.65 -8.98
N ARG A 178 4.89 -10.09 -8.02
CA ARG A 178 4.26 -11.42 -8.07
C ARG A 178 3.36 -11.57 -9.29
N ARG A 179 2.62 -10.52 -9.64
CA ARG A 179 1.73 -10.49 -10.81
C ARG A 179 2.51 -10.61 -12.11
N ALA A 180 3.56 -9.81 -12.28
CA ALA A 180 4.46 -9.81 -13.42
C ALA A 180 5.04 -11.21 -13.66
N ARG A 181 5.59 -11.83 -12.62
CA ARG A 181 6.13 -13.21 -12.70
C ARG A 181 5.07 -14.26 -13.03
N ARG A 182 3.88 -14.14 -12.44
CA ARG A 182 2.80 -15.11 -12.64
C ARG A 182 2.27 -15.11 -14.08
N TYR A 183 2.19 -13.94 -14.70
CA TYR A 183 1.57 -13.76 -16.01
C TYR A 183 2.58 -13.52 -17.13
N ASP A 184 3.88 -13.64 -16.84
CA ASP A 184 4.98 -13.33 -17.75
C ASP A 184 4.81 -11.95 -18.41
N ARG A 185 4.53 -10.94 -17.56
CA ARG A 185 4.34 -9.55 -17.98
C ARG A 185 5.51 -8.71 -17.49
N PRO A 186 5.96 -7.73 -18.29
CA PRO A 186 7.04 -6.86 -17.89
C PRO A 186 6.59 -5.92 -16.76
N LEU A 187 7.48 -5.65 -15.82
CA LEU A 187 7.29 -4.65 -14.78
C LEU A 187 8.52 -3.76 -14.76
N THR A 188 8.32 -2.45 -14.92
CA THR A 188 9.41 -1.47 -14.86
C THR A 188 9.31 -0.65 -13.59
N LEU A 189 10.46 -0.40 -12.97
CA LEU A 189 10.63 0.48 -11.83
C LEU A 189 11.52 1.66 -12.24
N ILE A 190 11.09 2.86 -11.87
CA ILE A 190 11.87 4.08 -11.97
C ILE A 190 12.19 4.55 -10.56
N MET A 191 13.47 4.75 -10.27
CA MET A 191 13.95 5.47 -9.09
C MET A 191 14.41 6.86 -9.54
N ALA A 192 14.04 7.90 -8.81
CA ALA A 192 14.36 9.28 -9.16
C ALA A 192 14.73 10.09 -7.93
N ASP A 193 15.58 11.10 -8.12
CA ASP A 193 16.08 11.95 -7.05
C ASP A 193 16.29 13.38 -7.54
N ILE A 194 15.95 14.34 -6.68
CA ILE A 194 16.10 15.77 -6.99
C ILE A 194 17.58 16.17 -6.86
N ASP A 195 18.15 16.58 -7.99
CA ASP A 195 19.54 16.96 -8.08
C ASP A 195 19.87 18.15 -7.17
N HIS A 196 20.93 18.00 -6.37
CA HIS A 196 21.45 19.04 -5.48
C HIS A 196 20.44 19.58 -4.45
N PHE A 197 19.42 18.79 -4.08
CA PHE A 197 18.36 19.24 -3.17
C PHE A 197 18.85 19.73 -1.81
N LYS A 198 19.86 19.08 -1.23
CA LYS A 198 20.50 19.56 0.00
C LYS A 198 21.07 20.98 -0.15
N ASN A 199 21.85 21.24 -1.21
CA ASN A 199 22.44 22.55 -1.47
C ASN A 199 21.34 23.61 -1.70
N PHE A 200 20.23 23.21 -2.32
CA PHE A 200 19.07 24.07 -2.48
C PHE A 200 18.47 24.45 -1.11
N ASN A 201 18.23 23.46 -0.23
CA ASN A 201 17.71 23.70 1.11
C ASN A 201 18.65 24.56 1.95
N ASP A 202 19.96 24.34 1.87
CA ASP A 202 20.95 25.12 2.61
C ASP A 202 20.94 26.60 2.16
N LYS A 203 20.66 26.88 0.88
CA LYS A 203 20.63 28.23 0.32
C LYS A 203 19.28 28.95 0.51
N TYR A 204 18.17 28.22 0.41
CA TYR A 204 16.83 28.78 0.29
C TYR A 204 15.88 28.42 1.46
N GLY A 205 16.31 27.54 2.35
CA GLY A 205 15.56 27.08 3.51
C GLY A 205 14.57 25.95 3.20
N HIS A 206 14.27 25.13 4.21
CA HIS A 206 13.43 23.95 4.08
C HIS A 206 12.01 24.25 3.57
N GLN A 207 11.42 25.39 3.93
CA GLN A 207 10.08 25.76 3.43
C GLN A 207 10.04 25.89 1.90
N LYS A 208 11.13 26.36 1.29
CA LYS A 208 11.25 26.41 -0.18
C LYS A 208 11.48 25.01 -0.75
N GLY A 209 12.27 24.18 -0.08
CA GLY A 209 12.42 22.76 -0.42
C GLY A 209 11.09 22.01 -0.45
N ASP A 210 10.24 22.25 0.55
CA ASP A 210 8.90 21.67 0.65
C ASP A 210 7.98 22.10 -0.50
N SER A 211 8.16 23.34 -1.01
CA SER A 211 7.47 23.82 -2.21
C SER A 211 7.95 23.07 -3.46
N VAL A 212 9.27 22.91 -3.62
CA VAL A 212 9.86 22.14 -4.72
C VAL A 212 9.35 20.69 -4.73
N LEU A 213 9.33 20.03 -3.57
CA LEU A 213 8.82 18.66 -3.44
C LEU A 213 7.36 18.53 -3.88
N ARG A 214 6.50 19.47 -3.49
CA ARG A 214 5.09 19.52 -3.90
C ARG A 214 4.91 19.71 -5.40
N THR A 215 5.70 20.59 -6.01
CA THR A 215 5.63 20.84 -7.45
C THR A 215 6.12 19.65 -8.25
N VAL A 216 7.27 19.07 -7.88
CA VAL A 216 7.81 17.86 -8.52
C VAL A 216 6.79 16.72 -8.42
N ALA A 217 6.19 16.51 -7.24
CA ALA A 217 5.16 15.51 -7.06
C ALA A 217 3.95 15.68 -7.99
N THR A 218 3.44 16.91 -8.11
CA THR A 218 2.34 17.25 -9.02
C THR A 218 2.71 16.91 -10.48
N ILE A 219 3.88 17.36 -10.93
CA ILE A 219 4.37 17.11 -12.30
C ILE A 219 4.47 15.61 -12.58
N LEU A 220 5.05 14.84 -11.65
CA LEU A 220 5.19 13.39 -11.83
C LEU A 220 3.83 12.71 -11.93
N LYS A 221 2.89 13.08 -11.05
CA LYS A 221 1.54 12.50 -11.00
C LYS A 221 0.72 12.80 -12.26
N GLU A 222 0.77 14.03 -12.78
CA GLU A 222 0.04 14.44 -13.98
C GLU A 222 0.61 13.83 -15.28
N ASN A 223 1.88 13.43 -15.26
CA ASN A 223 2.56 12.87 -16.42
C ASN A 223 2.57 11.33 -16.45
N CYS A 224 2.05 10.67 -15.42
CA CYS A 224 1.89 9.22 -15.33
C CYS A 224 0.46 8.76 -15.66
N ARG A 225 0.28 7.49 -16.05
CA ARG A 225 -1.04 6.89 -16.30
C ARG A 225 -1.74 6.58 -14.98
N SER A 226 -3.04 6.36 -15.03
CA SER A 226 -3.81 5.91 -13.86
C SER A 226 -3.40 4.52 -13.34
N SER A 227 -2.80 3.69 -14.19
CA SER A 227 -2.24 2.38 -13.82
C SER A 227 -0.85 2.47 -13.19
N ASP A 228 -0.17 3.58 -13.38
CA ASP A 228 1.18 3.80 -12.89
C ASP A 228 1.08 4.30 -11.44
N MET A 229 2.06 3.94 -10.61
CA MET A 229 2.05 4.32 -9.21
C MET A 229 3.22 5.23 -8.88
N VAL A 230 2.93 6.47 -8.52
CA VAL A 230 3.93 7.49 -8.15
C VAL A 230 4.01 7.61 -6.63
N CYS A 231 5.22 7.49 -6.09
CA CYS A 231 5.49 7.47 -4.66
C CYS A 231 6.61 8.44 -4.28
N ARG A 232 6.48 9.06 -3.10
CA ARG A 232 7.62 9.64 -2.38
C ARG A 232 8.31 8.53 -1.58
N TYR A 233 9.48 8.12 -2.06
CA TYR A 233 10.22 6.99 -1.52
C TYR A 233 10.89 7.34 -0.18
N GLY A 234 11.42 8.56 -0.06
CA GLY A 234 11.98 9.09 1.18
C GLY A 234 12.73 10.38 0.93
N GLY A 235 12.62 11.37 1.83
CA GLY A 235 13.31 12.66 1.64
C GLY A 235 12.94 13.32 0.30
N GLU A 236 13.93 13.43 -0.58
CA GLU A 236 13.85 13.93 -1.95
C GLU A 236 13.74 12.84 -3.04
N GLU A 237 13.73 11.57 -2.65
CA GLU A 237 13.64 10.43 -3.55
C GLU A 237 12.18 10.13 -3.90
N MET A 238 11.95 9.89 -5.20
CA MET A 238 10.67 9.54 -5.78
C MET A 238 10.80 8.19 -6.49
N ALA A 239 9.72 7.43 -6.55
CA ALA A 239 9.68 6.17 -7.28
C ALA A 239 8.41 6.04 -8.11
N VAL A 240 8.51 5.39 -9.27
CA VAL A 240 7.37 5.10 -10.14
C VAL A 240 7.35 3.62 -10.51
N ILE A 241 6.24 2.96 -10.19
CA ILE A 241 5.98 1.59 -10.65
C ILE A 241 5.18 1.64 -11.93
N LEU A 242 5.67 0.96 -12.97
CA LEU A 242 5.08 0.88 -14.29
C LEU A 242 4.72 -0.57 -14.63
N PRO A 243 3.52 -1.04 -14.24
CA PRO A 243 3.03 -2.35 -14.63
C PRO A 243 2.92 -2.46 -16.15
N GLU A 244 3.27 -3.63 -16.68
CA GLU A 244 3.09 -3.99 -18.09
C GLU A 244 3.84 -3.07 -19.07
N GLN A 245 4.90 -2.40 -18.59
CA GLN A 245 5.82 -1.64 -19.45
C GLN A 245 7.16 -2.36 -19.58
N GLN A 246 7.60 -2.53 -20.82
CA GLN A 246 8.95 -3.00 -21.15
C GLN A 246 9.98 -1.87 -21.00
N GLU A 247 11.25 -2.24 -21.05
CA GLU A 247 12.38 -1.34 -20.78
C GLU A 247 12.35 -0.03 -21.60
N ASP A 248 12.12 -0.10 -22.91
CA ASP A 248 12.07 1.09 -23.76
C ASP A 248 10.89 2.00 -23.45
N GLN A 249 9.75 1.43 -23.06
CA GLN A 249 8.57 2.19 -22.67
C GLN A 249 8.78 2.85 -21.31
N GLY A 250 9.36 2.13 -20.36
CA GLY A 250 9.70 2.67 -19.05
C GLY A 250 10.75 3.77 -19.12
N PHE A 251 11.79 3.58 -19.94
CA PHE A 251 12.80 4.61 -20.21
C PHE A 251 12.18 5.83 -20.89
N GLY A 252 11.30 5.63 -21.87
CA GLY A 252 10.55 6.72 -22.51
C GLY A 252 9.67 7.50 -21.52
N THR A 253 9.05 6.79 -20.57
CA THR A 253 8.29 7.41 -19.46
C THR A 253 9.21 8.22 -18.56
N ALA A 254 10.36 7.68 -18.13
CA ALA A 254 11.33 8.40 -17.32
C ALA A 254 11.85 9.67 -18.02
N GLU A 255 12.18 9.60 -19.31
CA GLU A 255 12.62 10.78 -20.08
C GLU A 255 11.50 11.83 -20.22
N LYS A 256 10.25 11.40 -20.40
CA LYS A 256 9.10 12.30 -20.40
C LYS A 256 9.00 13.04 -19.06
N LEU A 257 9.09 12.32 -17.94
CA LEU A 257 9.04 12.90 -16.59
C LEU A 257 10.19 13.89 -16.35
N ARG A 258 11.42 13.50 -16.72
CA ARG A 258 12.60 14.35 -16.60
C ARG A 258 12.44 15.67 -17.35
N ARG A 259 11.99 15.61 -18.61
CA ARG A 259 11.76 16.80 -19.43
C ARG A 259 10.62 17.66 -18.89
N ALA A 260 9.54 17.04 -18.42
CA ALA A 260 8.42 17.76 -17.82
C ALA A 260 8.87 18.57 -16.59
N VAL A 261 9.67 17.96 -15.70
CA VAL A 261 10.23 18.70 -14.55
C VAL A 261 11.18 19.79 -15.00
N MET A 262 12.10 19.49 -15.92
CA MET A 262 13.06 20.49 -16.43
C MET A 262 12.37 21.71 -17.08
N GLN A 263 11.25 21.49 -17.79
CA GLN A 263 10.49 22.54 -18.45
C GLN A 263 9.73 23.43 -17.44
N HIS A 264 9.12 22.84 -16.41
CA HIS A 264 8.37 23.58 -15.40
C HIS A 264 9.27 24.15 -14.29
N ALA A 265 10.52 23.70 -14.19
CA ALA A 265 11.48 24.19 -13.21
C ALA A 265 12.01 25.60 -13.49
N GLU A 266 11.84 26.16 -14.71
CA GLU A 266 12.08 27.59 -14.93
C GLU A 266 11.03 28.47 -14.22
N GLU A 267 9.89 27.90 -13.85
CA GLU A 267 8.78 28.58 -13.16
C GLU A 267 8.79 28.38 -11.64
N ILE A 268 9.70 27.55 -11.09
CA ILE A 268 9.80 27.33 -9.64
C ILE A 268 10.79 28.32 -9.03
N GLU A 269 10.30 29.50 -8.64
CA GLU A 269 11.04 30.47 -7.79
C GLU A 269 12.42 30.89 -8.34
N GLY A 270 12.61 30.84 -9.67
CA GLY A 270 13.83 31.28 -10.35
C GLY A 270 15.05 30.36 -10.19
N VAL A 271 14.85 29.09 -9.80
CA VAL A 271 15.93 28.11 -9.63
C VAL A 271 15.68 26.87 -10.49
N ARG A 272 16.66 26.53 -11.32
CA ARG A 272 16.59 25.35 -12.19
C ARG A 272 16.73 24.06 -11.37
N ILE A 273 15.60 23.44 -11.04
CA ILE A 273 15.52 22.10 -10.45
C ILE A 273 15.59 21.04 -11.54
N THR A 274 16.39 20.00 -11.34
CA THR A 274 16.48 18.83 -12.23
C THR A 274 16.39 17.55 -11.41
N LEU A 275 16.00 16.46 -12.07
CA LEU A 275 16.01 15.12 -11.48
C LEU A 275 16.89 14.19 -12.30
N SER A 276 17.58 13.31 -11.60
CA SER A 276 18.22 12.12 -12.17
C SER A 276 17.30 10.91 -12.03
N PHE A 277 17.32 10.01 -13.01
CA PHE A 277 16.44 8.84 -13.08
C PHE A 277 17.24 7.57 -13.35
N GLY A 278 16.91 6.50 -12.63
CA GLY A 278 17.38 5.13 -12.89
C GLY A 278 16.20 4.23 -13.21
N VAL A 279 16.29 3.50 -14.32
CA VAL A 279 15.20 2.65 -14.83
C VAL A 279 15.65 1.21 -14.87
N ALA A 280 14.87 0.30 -14.28
CA ALA A 280 15.10 -1.13 -14.41
C ALA A 280 13.79 -1.87 -14.69
N THR A 281 13.85 -2.86 -15.58
CA THR A 281 12.72 -3.73 -15.90
C THR A 281 13.02 -5.14 -15.43
N THR A 282 11.98 -5.84 -14.97
CA THR A 282 12.06 -7.26 -14.64
C THR A 282 12.66 -8.05 -15.79
N ASP A 283 13.68 -8.84 -15.50
CA ASP A 283 14.27 -9.79 -16.44
C ASP A 283 14.24 -11.21 -15.83
N GLY A 284 14.59 -12.21 -16.64
CA GLY A 284 14.61 -13.61 -16.21
C GLY A 284 15.73 -13.96 -15.22
N LEU A 285 16.67 -13.03 -14.94
CA LEU A 285 17.79 -13.24 -14.03
C LEU A 285 17.44 -12.80 -12.60
N MET A 286 16.56 -11.81 -12.46
CA MET A 286 16.11 -11.33 -11.15
C MET A 286 15.31 -12.40 -10.40
N LYS A 287 15.64 -12.59 -9.12
CA LYS A 287 15.00 -13.58 -8.26
C LYS A 287 14.03 -12.94 -7.28
N THR A 288 14.32 -11.71 -6.85
CA THR A 288 13.53 -11.01 -5.84
C THR A 288 13.20 -9.57 -6.25
N VAL A 289 12.24 -8.97 -5.54
CA VAL A 289 11.86 -7.57 -5.76
C VAL A 289 13.01 -6.61 -5.44
N GLU A 290 13.88 -6.99 -4.50
CA GLU A 290 15.08 -6.24 -4.13
C GLU A 290 16.10 -6.19 -5.28
N ASP A 291 16.17 -7.22 -6.14
CA ASP A 291 17.02 -7.19 -7.32
C ASP A 291 16.59 -6.06 -8.28
N LEU A 292 15.28 -5.88 -8.46
CA LEU A 292 14.71 -4.82 -9.29
C LEU A 292 15.02 -3.43 -8.71
N ILE A 293 14.79 -3.24 -7.40
CA ILE A 293 15.09 -1.98 -6.70
C ILE A 293 16.59 -1.66 -6.82
N LYS A 294 17.45 -2.65 -6.53
CA LYS A 294 18.90 -2.48 -6.58
C LYS A 294 19.39 -2.10 -7.98
N LYS A 295 18.82 -2.72 -9.02
CA LYS A 295 19.16 -2.42 -10.42
C LYS A 295 18.72 -1.00 -10.80
N SER A 296 17.52 -0.56 -10.40
CA SER A 296 17.08 0.82 -10.62
C SER A 296 17.89 1.85 -9.83
N ASP A 297 18.28 1.54 -8.58
CA ASP A 297 19.13 2.41 -7.76
C ASP A 297 20.55 2.54 -8.34
N THR A 298 21.10 1.44 -8.84
CA THR A 298 22.42 1.45 -9.49
C THR A 298 22.39 2.33 -10.73
N ALA A 299 21.33 2.24 -11.54
CA ALA A 299 21.12 3.14 -12.68
C ALA A 299 20.98 4.61 -12.23
N LEU A 300 20.22 4.89 -11.18
CA LEU A 300 20.06 6.24 -10.65
C LEU A 300 21.39 6.82 -10.16
N TYR A 301 22.22 6.00 -9.50
CA TYR A 301 23.55 6.37 -9.10
C TYR A 301 24.43 6.74 -10.30
N GLU A 302 24.42 5.93 -11.36
CA GLU A 302 25.15 6.24 -12.59
C GLU A 302 24.63 7.53 -13.25
N ALA A 303 23.33 7.80 -13.21
CA ALA A 303 22.75 9.05 -13.72
C ALA A 303 23.32 10.26 -12.97
N LYS A 304 23.41 10.17 -11.63
CA LYS A 304 24.00 11.23 -10.79
C LYS A 304 25.49 11.41 -11.06
N LYS A 305 26.23 10.32 -11.29
CA LYS A 305 27.67 10.34 -11.57
C LYS A 305 27.98 10.89 -12.97
N ASN A 306 27.14 10.59 -13.95
CA ASN A 306 27.29 10.98 -15.35
C ASN A 306 26.74 12.39 -15.65
N GLY A 307 26.73 13.28 -14.66
CA GLY A 307 26.41 14.69 -14.85
C GLY A 307 24.99 15.12 -14.45
N ARG A 308 24.19 14.23 -13.84
CA ARG A 308 22.81 14.51 -13.39
C ARG A 308 21.87 14.90 -14.53
N ASN A 309 20.63 15.28 -14.21
CA ASN A 309 19.59 15.65 -15.19
C ASN A 309 19.52 14.68 -16.39
N ARG A 310 19.56 13.38 -16.10
CA ARG A 310 19.58 12.32 -17.11
C ARG A 310 18.90 11.05 -16.60
N THR A 311 18.60 10.18 -17.55
CA THR A 311 18.04 8.86 -17.31
C THR A 311 19.07 7.81 -17.67
N GLU A 312 19.30 6.84 -16.79
CA GLU A 312 20.13 5.66 -17.06
C GLU A 312 19.30 4.38 -16.98
N ARG A 313 19.76 3.37 -17.71
CA ARG A 313 19.20 2.01 -17.68
C ARG A 313 20.05 1.14 -16.77
N GLY A 314 19.37 0.31 -15.98
CA GLY A 314 19.99 -0.66 -15.08
C GLY A 314 20.19 -2.01 -15.73
#